data_AF-A0ABD7A8U3-F1
#
_entry.id   AF-A0ABD7A8U3-F1
#
_cell.length_a   1.000
_cell.length_b   1.000
_cell.length_c   1.000
_cell.angle_alpha   90.00
_cell.angle_beta   90.00
_cell.angle_gamma   90.00
#
_symmetry.space_group_name_H-M   'P 1'
#
loop_
_entity.id
_entity.type
_entity.pdbx_description
1 polymer ?
#
loop_
_entity_poly.entity_id
_entity_poly.type
_entity_poly.pdbx_seq_one_letter_code
_entity_poly.pdbx_strand_id
1 'polypeptide(L)'
;MTKLRNAPFVDKQPKGKPYEAYIIAGGNAWNKTKQQTVLEWTKAEANYQPIILGSKELREIDRLKLALEVGNVAIYRAGTLTEAEKSAICQNLAKYSAAETVVFYDEALQLEENASGYIARLRTENGGSVAEKPKIKESDRTNDKARAFQKWLGLDLAFQCGSREIHAYNGKIWEKVEREQINRSVVTFLEENEIGYSKKSVNALLETMEIQLPLMGEVAGDLIAFDNGVLNRNTLLFEPHNRQNWLTAYIPHSYDENVAETPHFDQWLNFVSDGKQDKAKNILAALYAILTNRYNWQVFFQVTGKGGSGKSVFAGIATLLAGEKNTASARLENFDDERKIAGLEDKKLIICSEQTKYAGDGGGLKAITGGDMVRVDPKNKHPFNARIAAMIMIVNNDPCKWTERNGGIDRRIVNFRFNKRPPENERDPYFMDKITLEIGGIIRKVLDTFPDPLEAKRALEEQKESLEALEIKKQSDPLTDFFEYLYTTENTDGLYIGTGNTLGHDKIRTHLYPAYLAFVKAKNVLELGLNTFVVGIEQAVKQHGNKHDFTKRKTNKGQRTNVHFKNFDDFQSDILN
;
A
#
# COMPACT_ATOMS: atom_id res chain seq x y z
N MET A 1 -36.00 -43.61 10.20
CA MET A 1 -35.29 -42.32 10.08
C MET A 1 -34.21 -42.26 11.17
N THR A 2 -32.94 -42.31 10.80
CA THR A 2 -31.82 -42.24 11.74
C THR A 2 -31.72 -40.81 12.29
N LYS A 3 -31.70 -40.64 13.61
CA LYS A 3 -31.70 -39.32 14.27
C LYS A 3 -30.34 -38.63 14.05
N LEU A 4 -30.34 -37.51 13.32
CA LEU A 4 -29.15 -36.68 13.09
C LEU A 4 -28.62 -36.12 14.43
N ARG A 5 -27.29 -36.04 14.59
CA ARG A 5 -26.61 -35.47 15.77
C ARG A 5 -25.86 -34.18 15.38
N ASN A 6 -25.64 -33.25 16.31
CA ASN A 6 -24.81 -32.07 16.03
C ASN A 6 -23.33 -32.48 15.95
N ALA A 7 -22.55 -31.81 15.10
CA ALA A 7 -21.10 -32.06 15.06
C ALA A 7 -20.42 -31.55 16.36
N PRO A 8 -19.24 -32.09 16.72
CA PRO A 8 -18.55 -31.70 17.94
C PRO A 8 -18.35 -30.18 18.04
N PHE A 9 -18.72 -29.60 19.18
CA PHE A 9 -18.56 -28.17 19.49
C PHE A 9 -19.32 -27.18 18.59
N VAL A 10 -20.24 -27.65 17.74
CA VAL A 10 -21.13 -26.77 16.95
C VAL A 10 -21.96 -25.85 17.85
N ASP A 11 -22.48 -26.38 18.96
CA ASP A 11 -23.30 -25.59 19.90
C ASP A 11 -22.48 -24.55 20.69
N LYS A 12 -21.15 -24.61 20.61
CA LYS A 12 -20.22 -23.65 21.22
C LYS A 12 -19.75 -22.58 20.24
N GLN A 13 -20.22 -22.63 19.00
CA GLN A 13 -19.89 -21.62 18.02
C GLN A 13 -20.65 -20.32 18.30
N PRO A 14 -20.05 -19.17 17.99
CA PRO A 14 -20.69 -17.88 18.12
C PRO A 14 -21.92 -17.78 17.21
N LYS A 15 -22.81 -16.84 17.56
CA LYS A 15 -24.07 -16.59 16.87
C LYS A 15 -24.10 -15.15 16.36
N GLY A 16 -24.60 -14.96 15.13
CA GLY A 16 -24.72 -13.65 14.47
C GLY A 16 -23.65 -13.36 13.41
N LYS A 17 -23.80 -12.26 12.67
CA LYS A 17 -22.77 -11.70 11.77
C LYS A 17 -22.07 -10.53 12.48
N PRO A 18 -20.73 -10.36 12.39
CA PRO A 18 -19.81 -10.89 11.36
C PRO A 18 -18.77 -11.94 11.86
N TYR A 19 -19.05 -12.71 12.92
CA TYR A 19 -18.08 -13.66 13.49
C TYR A 19 -17.71 -14.81 12.50
N GLU A 20 -16.48 -15.30 12.56
CA GLU A 20 -15.98 -16.44 11.79
C GLU A 20 -15.92 -17.74 12.61
N ALA A 21 -16.53 -18.82 12.14
CA ALA A 21 -16.42 -20.14 12.79
C ALA A 21 -15.23 -20.94 12.24
N TYR A 22 -14.48 -21.59 13.14
CA TYR A 22 -13.34 -22.43 12.77
C TYR A 22 -13.71 -23.91 12.80
N ILE A 23 -13.41 -24.60 11.70
CA ILE A 23 -13.51 -26.04 11.57
C ILE A 23 -12.10 -26.59 11.34
N ILE A 24 -11.68 -27.59 12.11
CA ILE A 24 -10.44 -28.32 11.88
C ILE A 24 -10.81 -29.69 11.35
N ALA A 25 -10.40 -30.00 10.12
CA ALA A 25 -10.85 -31.19 9.40
C ALA A 25 -9.68 -32.01 8.84
N GLY A 26 -9.76 -33.34 8.99
CA GLY A 26 -8.81 -34.29 8.38
C GLY A 26 -8.34 -35.39 9.33
N GLY A 27 -7.46 -36.26 8.84
CA GLY A 27 -6.99 -37.45 9.56
C GLY A 27 -6.35 -37.17 10.94
N ASN A 28 -5.82 -35.97 11.15
CA ASN A 28 -5.15 -35.53 12.36
C ASN A 28 -5.90 -34.41 13.12
N ALA A 29 -7.20 -34.21 12.85
CA ALA A 29 -7.97 -33.11 13.44
C ALA A 29 -8.05 -33.14 14.98
N TRP A 30 -7.94 -34.31 15.61
CA TRP A 30 -7.92 -34.48 17.07
C TRP A 30 -6.54 -34.25 17.73
N ASN A 31 -5.52 -33.89 16.95
CA ASN A 31 -4.19 -33.57 17.49
C ASN A 31 -4.20 -32.20 18.18
N LYS A 32 -4.00 -32.20 19.50
CA LYS A 32 -4.02 -30.98 20.32
C LYS A 32 -2.99 -29.92 19.91
N THR A 33 -1.81 -30.33 19.44
CA THR A 33 -0.78 -29.39 18.98
C THR A 33 -1.26 -28.64 17.73
N LYS A 34 -1.87 -29.34 16.77
CA LYS A 34 -2.43 -28.70 15.57
C LYS A 34 -3.60 -27.78 15.89
N GLN A 35 -4.47 -28.20 16.81
CA GLN A 35 -5.57 -27.35 17.28
C GLN A 35 -5.04 -26.05 17.89
N GLN A 36 -4.01 -26.16 18.75
CA GLN A 36 -3.38 -25.01 19.37
C GLN A 36 -2.73 -24.08 18.33
N THR A 37 -2.01 -24.62 17.35
CA THR A 37 -1.41 -23.83 16.26
C THR A 37 -2.45 -23.03 15.47
N VAL A 38 -3.59 -23.64 15.14
CA VAL A 38 -4.68 -22.94 14.45
C VAL A 38 -5.22 -21.81 15.33
N LEU A 39 -5.50 -22.07 16.60
CA LEU A 39 -6.06 -21.07 17.52
C LEU A 39 -5.09 -19.90 17.80
N GLU A 40 -3.80 -20.18 17.89
CA GLU A 40 -2.75 -19.16 18.04
C GLU A 40 -2.63 -18.30 16.79
N TRP A 41 -2.66 -18.91 15.60
CA TRP A 41 -2.59 -18.19 14.33
C TRP A 41 -3.82 -17.33 14.07
N THR A 42 -5.02 -17.84 14.38
CA THR A 42 -6.27 -17.05 14.24
C THR A 42 -6.49 -16.04 15.37
N LYS A 43 -5.66 -16.07 16.43
CA LYS A 43 -5.83 -15.28 17.65
C LYS A 43 -7.22 -15.45 18.26
N ALA A 44 -7.73 -16.68 18.27
CA ALA A 44 -9.04 -16.98 18.81
C ALA A 44 -9.17 -16.57 20.30
N GLU A 45 -10.37 -16.17 20.72
CA GLU A 45 -10.64 -15.78 22.11
C GLU A 45 -10.25 -16.88 23.12
N ALA A 46 -9.89 -16.46 24.34
CA ALA A 46 -9.58 -17.40 25.42
C ALA A 46 -10.78 -18.32 25.68
N ASN A 47 -10.57 -19.64 25.52
CA ASN A 47 -11.56 -20.73 25.61
C ASN A 47 -12.41 -21.00 24.35
N TYR A 48 -12.11 -20.39 23.21
CA TYR A 48 -12.76 -20.75 21.95
C TYR A 48 -12.54 -22.22 21.59
N GLN A 49 -13.59 -22.92 21.18
CA GLN A 49 -13.53 -24.33 20.81
C GLN A 49 -13.89 -24.51 19.34
N PRO A 50 -12.93 -24.84 18.46
CA PRO A 50 -13.22 -25.06 17.04
C PRO A 50 -14.00 -26.37 16.86
N ILE A 51 -14.79 -26.45 15.79
CA ILE A 51 -15.45 -27.70 15.40
C ILE A 51 -14.38 -28.68 14.91
N ILE A 52 -14.39 -29.90 15.43
CA ILE A 52 -13.41 -30.92 15.06
C ILE A 52 -14.09 -31.99 14.20
N LEU A 53 -13.58 -32.16 12.97
CA LEU A 53 -13.99 -33.20 12.03
C LEU A 53 -12.82 -34.16 11.75
N GLY A 54 -12.63 -35.15 12.62
CA GLY A 54 -11.64 -36.21 12.44
C GLY A 54 -12.12 -37.31 11.50
N SER A 55 -11.29 -38.34 11.26
CA SER A 55 -11.63 -39.46 10.36
C SER A 55 -12.95 -40.17 10.71
N LYS A 56 -13.33 -40.19 11.99
CA LYS A 56 -14.59 -40.78 12.43
C LYS A 56 -15.77 -39.88 12.06
N GLU A 57 -15.67 -38.59 12.35
CA GLU A 57 -16.70 -37.60 12.05
C GLU A 57 -16.90 -37.42 10.53
N LEU A 58 -15.82 -37.46 9.75
CA LEU A 58 -15.87 -37.37 8.29
C LEU A 58 -16.58 -38.58 7.65
N ARG A 59 -16.34 -39.80 8.17
CA ARG A 59 -17.08 -41.01 7.71
C ARG A 59 -18.56 -40.98 8.05
N GLU A 60 -18.94 -40.25 9.09
CA GLU A 60 -20.32 -40.15 9.58
C GLU A 60 -20.94 -38.78 9.29
N ILE A 61 -20.38 -37.99 8.37
CA ILE A 61 -20.78 -36.60 8.14
C ILE A 61 -22.25 -36.46 7.71
N ASP A 62 -22.79 -37.46 7.00
CA ASP A 62 -24.21 -37.53 6.61
C ASP A 62 -25.16 -37.70 7.82
N ARG A 63 -24.61 -38.10 8.97
CA ARG A 63 -25.34 -38.25 10.25
C ARG A 63 -25.14 -37.05 11.17
N LEU A 64 -24.29 -36.09 10.78
CA LEU A 64 -23.98 -34.88 11.53
C LEU A 64 -24.73 -33.66 10.99
N LYS A 65 -24.91 -32.65 11.84
CA LYS A 65 -25.39 -31.31 11.46
C LYS A 65 -24.35 -30.27 11.85
N LEU A 66 -23.85 -29.54 10.85
CA LEU A 66 -23.06 -28.32 11.00
C LEU A 66 -24.01 -27.11 10.98
N ALA A 67 -24.80 -26.94 12.04
CA ALA A 67 -25.77 -25.85 12.13
C ALA A 67 -25.13 -24.56 12.63
N LEU A 68 -24.43 -23.86 11.74
CA LEU A 68 -23.77 -22.58 12.03
C LEU A 68 -24.69 -21.40 11.70
N GLU A 69 -24.81 -20.45 12.63
CA GLU A 69 -25.57 -19.20 12.44
C GLU A 69 -24.68 -18.02 11.97
N VAL A 70 -23.38 -18.28 11.73
CA VAL A 70 -22.41 -17.29 11.25
C VAL A 70 -22.29 -17.28 9.73
N GLY A 71 -21.92 -16.12 9.18
CA GLY A 71 -21.73 -15.93 7.73
C GLY A 71 -20.37 -16.40 7.21
N ASN A 72 -19.33 -16.51 8.04
CA ASN A 72 -17.97 -16.85 7.62
C ASN A 72 -17.51 -18.14 8.30
N VAL A 73 -16.91 -19.06 7.53
CA VAL A 73 -16.38 -20.34 8.01
C VAL A 73 -15.01 -20.60 7.41
N ALA A 74 -14.01 -20.79 8.26
CA ALA A 74 -12.67 -21.21 7.86
C ALA A 74 -12.45 -22.68 8.24
N ILE A 75 -11.98 -23.47 7.29
CA ILE A 75 -11.73 -24.90 7.43
C ILE A 75 -10.23 -25.15 7.33
N TYR A 76 -9.60 -25.56 8.42
CA TYR A 76 -8.17 -25.82 8.51
C TYR A 76 -7.89 -27.30 8.34
N ARG A 77 -7.08 -27.65 7.33
CA ARG A 77 -6.70 -29.03 7.08
C ARG A 77 -5.72 -29.52 8.15
N ALA A 78 -6.07 -30.62 8.78
CA ALA A 78 -5.20 -31.34 9.71
C ALA A 78 -5.04 -32.79 9.25
N GLY A 79 -3.93 -33.10 8.57
CA GLY A 79 -3.66 -34.38 7.94
C GLY A 79 -4.24 -34.47 6.53
N THR A 80 -4.47 -35.69 6.07
CA THR A 80 -5.14 -35.92 4.79
C THR A 80 -6.62 -35.56 4.88
N LEU A 81 -7.09 -34.78 3.91
CA LEU A 81 -8.50 -34.48 3.67
C LEU A 81 -8.74 -34.63 2.18
N THR A 82 -9.58 -35.59 1.80
CA THR A 82 -9.85 -35.91 0.39
C THR A 82 -10.90 -34.96 -0.20
N GLU A 83 -10.90 -34.81 -1.54
CA GLU A 83 -11.89 -33.98 -2.24
C GLU A 83 -13.35 -34.44 -2.02
N ALA A 84 -13.56 -35.75 -1.84
CA ALA A 84 -14.86 -36.29 -1.47
C ALA A 84 -15.30 -35.84 -0.06
N GLU A 85 -14.37 -35.79 0.90
CA GLU A 85 -14.64 -35.32 2.26
C GLU A 85 -14.89 -33.80 2.29
N LYS A 86 -14.10 -33.00 1.55
CA LYS A 86 -14.34 -31.56 1.37
C LYS A 86 -15.74 -31.31 0.82
N SER A 87 -16.11 -32.02 -0.24
CA SER A 87 -17.43 -31.92 -0.87
C SER A 87 -18.56 -32.24 0.12
N ALA A 88 -18.40 -33.28 0.94
CA ALA A 88 -19.38 -33.67 1.95
C ALA A 88 -19.54 -32.62 3.07
N ILE A 89 -18.44 -31.98 3.49
CA ILE A 89 -18.48 -30.86 4.46
C ILE A 89 -19.28 -29.70 3.88
N CYS A 90 -19.00 -29.31 2.63
CA CYS A 90 -19.71 -28.23 1.96
C CYS A 90 -21.22 -28.55 1.78
N GLN A 91 -21.59 -29.78 1.42
CA GLN A 91 -22.99 -30.19 1.32
C GLN A 91 -23.72 -30.08 2.67
N ASN A 92 -23.07 -30.47 3.76
CA ASN A 92 -23.64 -30.36 5.09
C ASN A 92 -23.84 -28.88 5.51
N LEU A 93 -22.81 -28.04 5.31
CA LEU A 93 -22.86 -26.61 5.58
C LEU A 93 -23.94 -25.91 4.75
N ALA A 94 -24.04 -26.22 3.46
CA ALA A 94 -25.06 -25.63 2.60
C ALA A 94 -26.48 -25.94 3.11
N LYS A 95 -26.73 -27.16 3.59
CA LYS A 95 -28.04 -27.63 4.02
C LYS A 95 -28.45 -27.16 5.42
N TYR A 96 -27.49 -27.03 6.34
CA TYR A 96 -27.80 -26.83 7.76
C TYR A 96 -27.27 -25.52 8.35
N SER A 97 -26.44 -24.74 7.64
CA SER A 97 -25.86 -23.48 8.12
C SER A 97 -26.25 -22.25 7.31
N ALA A 98 -25.99 -21.06 7.88
CA ALA A 98 -26.06 -19.75 7.23
C ALA A 98 -24.73 -19.27 6.63
N ALA A 99 -23.68 -20.12 6.59
CA ALA A 99 -22.34 -19.75 6.13
C ALA A 99 -22.31 -19.30 4.67
N GLU A 100 -22.04 -18.02 4.38
CA GLU A 100 -21.93 -17.45 3.03
C GLU A 100 -20.52 -17.58 2.46
N THR A 101 -19.52 -17.35 3.32
CA THR A 101 -18.10 -17.47 2.98
C THR A 101 -17.55 -18.75 3.57
N VAL A 102 -17.00 -19.65 2.74
CA VAL A 102 -16.37 -20.90 3.19
C VAL A 102 -15.01 -21.05 2.51
N VAL A 103 -13.97 -21.14 3.33
CA VAL A 103 -12.57 -21.14 2.86
C VAL A 103 -11.80 -22.29 3.48
N PHE A 104 -11.02 -23.00 2.66
CA PHE A 104 -10.10 -24.05 3.09
C PHE A 104 -8.68 -23.50 3.19
N TYR A 105 -7.99 -23.90 4.26
CA TYR A 105 -6.58 -23.63 4.51
C TYR A 105 -5.81 -24.94 4.61
N ASP A 106 -4.58 -24.95 4.10
CA ASP A 106 -3.69 -26.10 4.19
C ASP A 106 -3.04 -26.25 5.59
N GLU A 107 -2.13 -27.20 5.75
CA GLU A 107 -1.44 -27.41 7.05
C GLU A 107 -0.48 -26.27 7.42
N ALA A 108 -0.04 -25.48 6.44
CA ALA A 108 0.80 -24.30 6.63
C ALA A 108 -0.05 -23.03 6.84
N LEU A 109 -1.38 -23.18 6.98
CA LEU A 109 -2.34 -22.10 7.15
C LEU A 109 -2.38 -21.12 5.96
N GLN A 110 -2.01 -21.61 4.77
CA GLN A 110 -2.16 -20.88 3.52
C GLN A 110 -3.52 -21.19 2.89
N LEU A 111 -4.08 -20.21 2.21
CA LEU A 111 -5.33 -20.37 1.46
C LEU A 111 -5.17 -21.49 0.43
N GLU A 112 -5.93 -22.58 0.60
CA GLU A 112 -5.95 -23.71 -0.33
C GLU A 112 -7.05 -23.52 -1.37
N GLU A 113 -8.27 -23.19 -0.93
CA GLU A 113 -9.45 -23.15 -1.79
C GLU A 113 -10.54 -22.24 -1.21
N ASN A 114 -11.25 -21.50 -2.07
CA ASN A 114 -12.46 -20.77 -1.68
C ASN A 114 -13.71 -21.49 -2.20
N ALA A 115 -14.44 -22.12 -1.29
CA ALA A 115 -15.64 -22.92 -1.58
C ALA A 115 -16.96 -22.14 -1.43
N SER A 116 -16.90 -20.82 -1.20
CA SER A 116 -18.10 -19.97 -1.04
C SER A 116 -19.02 -20.07 -2.26
N GLY A 117 -18.44 -20.07 -3.47
CA GLY A 117 -19.18 -20.29 -4.72
C GLY A 117 -19.83 -21.68 -4.80
N TYR A 118 -19.17 -22.71 -4.29
CA TYR A 118 -19.72 -24.08 -4.25
C TYR A 118 -20.89 -24.20 -3.26
N ILE A 119 -20.78 -23.58 -2.08
CA ILE A 119 -21.86 -23.51 -1.08
C ILE A 119 -23.08 -22.77 -1.62
N ALA A 120 -22.87 -21.64 -2.30
CA ALA A 120 -23.95 -20.85 -2.90
C ALA A 120 -24.72 -21.67 -3.96
N ARG A 121 -24.01 -22.49 -4.77
CA ARG A 121 -24.61 -23.44 -5.71
C ARG A 121 -25.42 -24.51 -5.00
N LEU A 122 -24.87 -25.17 -3.99
CA LEU A 122 -25.56 -26.21 -3.22
C LEU A 122 -26.85 -25.71 -2.55
N ARG A 123 -26.90 -24.43 -2.15
CA ARG A 123 -28.10 -23.81 -1.58
C ARG A 123 -29.15 -23.45 -2.62
N THR A 124 -28.73 -22.99 -3.79
CA THR A 124 -29.64 -22.76 -4.91
C THR A 124 -30.18 -24.09 -5.45
N GLU A 125 -29.38 -25.15 -5.45
CA GLU A 125 -29.79 -26.53 -5.80
C GLU A 125 -30.83 -27.15 -4.83
N ASN A 126 -30.77 -26.83 -3.53
CA ASN A 126 -31.70 -27.39 -2.51
C ASN A 126 -33.00 -26.59 -2.32
N GLY A 127 -33.07 -25.34 -2.80
CA GLY A 127 -34.20 -24.42 -2.60
C GLY A 127 -35.13 -24.19 -3.80
N GLY A 128 -34.77 -24.66 -5.00
CA GLY A 128 -35.60 -24.49 -6.20
C GLY A 128 -34.78 -24.53 -7.49
N SER A 129 -35.12 -25.50 -8.33
CA SER A 129 -34.47 -25.94 -9.58
C SER A 129 -32.97 -26.20 -9.49
N VAL A 130 -32.60 -27.48 -9.71
CA VAL A 130 -31.27 -27.91 -10.11
C VAL A 130 -30.75 -26.91 -11.15
N ALA A 131 -29.74 -26.12 -10.80
CA ALA A 131 -28.96 -25.43 -11.81
C ALA A 131 -28.20 -26.53 -12.54
N GLU A 132 -28.81 -27.11 -13.57
CA GLU A 132 -28.14 -28.05 -14.46
C GLU A 132 -26.78 -27.45 -14.82
N LYS A 133 -25.69 -28.20 -14.59
CA LYS A 133 -24.42 -27.91 -15.25
C LYS A 133 -24.77 -27.65 -16.72
N PRO A 134 -24.45 -26.48 -17.28
CA PRO A 134 -24.97 -26.12 -18.59
C PRO A 134 -24.42 -27.11 -19.61
N LYS A 135 -25.25 -28.07 -20.02
CA LYS A 135 -24.89 -29.07 -21.02
C LYS A 135 -24.77 -28.35 -22.34
N ILE A 136 -23.54 -28.23 -22.82
CA ILE A 136 -23.23 -27.55 -24.05
C ILE A 136 -22.60 -28.53 -25.04
N LYS A 137 -22.96 -28.41 -26.32
CA LYS A 137 -22.48 -29.28 -27.39
C LYS A 137 -21.40 -28.59 -28.19
N GLU A 138 -20.63 -29.39 -28.93
CA GLU A 138 -19.59 -28.87 -29.81
C GLU A 138 -20.15 -27.94 -30.91
N SER A 139 -21.37 -28.19 -31.39
CA SER A 139 -22.06 -27.34 -32.39
C SER A 139 -22.50 -25.98 -31.88
N ASP A 140 -22.51 -25.76 -30.55
CA ASP A 140 -23.04 -24.52 -29.99
C ASP A 140 -22.10 -23.32 -30.26
N ARG A 141 -22.72 -22.15 -30.41
CA ARG A 141 -22.00 -20.92 -30.76
C ARG A 141 -21.10 -20.48 -29.60
N THR A 142 -20.03 -19.77 -29.93
CA THR A 142 -19.05 -19.30 -28.93
C THR A 142 -19.67 -18.42 -27.85
N ASN A 143 -20.68 -17.61 -28.19
CA ASN A 143 -21.39 -16.77 -27.22
C ASN A 143 -22.19 -17.60 -26.20
N ASP A 144 -22.74 -18.74 -26.61
CA ASP A 144 -23.51 -19.61 -25.73
C ASP A 144 -22.56 -20.43 -24.84
N LYS A 145 -21.42 -20.88 -25.40
CA LYS A 145 -20.30 -21.50 -24.66
C LYS A 145 -19.73 -20.55 -23.61
N ALA A 146 -19.53 -19.28 -23.95
CA ALA A 146 -19.04 -18.27 -23.01
C ALA A 146 -20.02 -18.03 -21.84
N ARG A 147 -21.33 -17.93 -22.11
CA ARG A 147 -22.35 -17.80 -21.05
C ARG A 147 -22.45 -19.05 -20.17
N ALA A 148 -22.36 -20.24 -20.78
CA ALA A 148 -22.33 -21.50 -20.06
C ALA A 148 -21.09 -21.59 -19.16
N PHE A 149 -19.93 -21.19 -19.68
CA PHE A 149 -18.69 -21.13 -18.92
C PHE A 149 -18.77 -20.15 -17.74
N GLN A 150 -19.33 -18.95 -17.93
CA GLN A 150 -19.56 -17.99 -16.83
C GLN A 150 -20.44 -18.60 -15.72
N LYS A 151 -21.53 -19.26 -16.09
CA LYS A 151 -22.40 -19.96 -15.14
C LYS A 151 -21.68 -21.11 -14.43
N TRP A 152 -20.84 -21.86 -15.16
CA TRP A 152 -20.03 -22.94 -14.62
C TRP A 152 -18.94 -22.45 -13.66
N LEU A 153 -18.33 -21.28 -13.92
CA LEU A 153 -17.41 -20.61 -13.01
C LEU A 153 -18.11 -20.12 -11.74
N GLY A 154 -19.37 -19.66 -11.85
CA GLY A 154 -20.18 -19.24 -10.70
C GLY A 154 -19.53 -18.17 -9.82
N LEU A 155 -18.63 -17.37 -10.41
CA LEU A 155 -18.00 -16.22 -9.79
C LEU A 155 -18.77 -14.96 -10.18
N ASP A 156 -18.86 -13.97 -9.29
CA ASP A 156 -19.35 -12.63 -9.64
C ASP A 156 -18.20 -11.89 -10.34
N LEU A 157 -18.24 -11.89 -11.68
CA LEU A 157 -17.16 -11.40 -12.54
C LEU A 157 -17.50 -10.06 -13.16
N ALA A 158 -16.51 -9.18 -13.30
CA ALA A 158 -16.60 -7.93 -14.02
C ALA A 158 -15.34 -7.65 -14.84
N PHE A 159 -15.50 -6.86 -15.90
CA PHE A 159 -14.43 -6.50 -16.82
C PHE A 159 -13.99 -5.05 -16.65
N GLN A 160 -12.67 -4.82 -16.56
CA GLN A 160 -12.08 -3.49 -16.49
C GLN A 160 -11.60 -3.05 -17.88
N CYS A 161 -12.25 -2.05 -18.48
CA CYS A 161 -11.97 -1.64 -19.86
C CYS A 161 -10.52 -1.20 -20.13
N GLY A 162 -9.87 -0.48 -19.19
CA GLY A 162 -8.54 0.09 -19.39
C GLY A 162 -7.43 -0.95 -19.47
N SER A 163 -7.24 -1.70 -18.37
CA SER A 163 -6.24 -2.77 -18.26
C SER A 163 -6.64 -4.05 -19.04
N ARG A 164 -7.92 -4.16 -19.43
CA ARG A 164 -8.55 -5.37 -20.00
C ARG A 164 -8.44 -6.59 -19.09
N GLU A 165 -8.64 -6.37 -17.79
CA GLU A 165 -8.52 -7.40 -16.77
C GLU A 165 -9.89 -7.82 -16.23
N ILE A 166 -10.02 -9.10 -15.90
CA ILE A 166 -11.22 -9.68 -15.30
C ILE A 166 -11.02 -9.71 -13.80
N HIS A 167 -12.03 -9.25 -13.06
CA HIS A 167 -12.04 -9.27 -11.61
C HIS A 167 -13.20 -10.13 -11.10
N ALA A 168 -12.98 -10.81 -9.97
CA ALA A 168 -13.99 -11.56 -9.25
C ALA A 168 -14.27 -10.89 -7.89
N TYR A 169 -15.54 -10.69 -7.56
CA TYR A 169 -15.91 -10.22 -6.24
C TYR A 169 -15.82 -11.36 -5.22
N ASN A 170 -14.97 -11.20 -4.21
CA ASN A 170 -14.71 -12.24 -3.20
C ASN A 170 -15.52 -12.07 -1.90
N GLY A 171 -16.53 -11.18 -1.91
CA GLY A 171 -17.31 -10.82 -0.73
C GLY A 171 -16.84 -9.53 -0.04
N LYS A 172 -15.58 -9.11 -0.29
CA LYS A 172 -14.98 -7.88 0.26
C LYS A 172 -14.60 -6.91 -0.86
N ILE A 173 -13.83 -7.39 -1.83
CA ILE A 173 -13.26 -6.60 -2.93
C ILE A 173 -13.37 -7.34 -4.26
N TRP A 174 -13.15 -6.60 -5.34
CA TRP A 174 -12.92 -7.11 -6.69
C TRP A 174 -11.45 -7.47 -6.85
N GLU A 175 -11.15 -8.76 -6.78
CA GLU A 175 -9.80 -9.30 -6.92
C GLU A 175 -9.54 -9.70 -8.36
N LYS A 176 -8.38 -9.32 -8.89
CA LYS A 176 -7.97 -9.66 -10.24
C LYS A 176 -7.85 -11.18 -10.39
N VAL A 177 -8.45 -11.71 -11.45
CA VAL A 177 -8.30 -13.11 -11.82
C VAL A 177 -7.22 -13.22 -12.89
N GLU A 178 -6.16 -13.98 -12.59
CA GLU A 178 -5.06 -14.11 -13.53
C GLU A 178 -5.48 -14.85 -14.80
N ARG A 179 -5.05 -14.35 -15.96
CA ARG A 179 -5.48 -14.89 -17.27
C ARG A 179 -5.14 -16.37 -17.42
N GLU A 180 -4.03 -16.81 -16.81
CA GLU A 180 -3.65 -18.22 -16.79
C GLU A 180 -4.66 -19.09 -16.03
N GLN A 181 -5.18 -18.61 -14.90
CA GLN A 181 -6.20 -19.34 -14.12
C GLN A 181 -7.48 -19.48 -14.95
N ILE A 182 -7.92 -18.42 -15.62
CA ILE A 182 -9.12 -18.49 -16.47
C ILE A 182 -8.89 -19.42 -17.67
N ASN A 183 -7.71 -19.39 -18.31
CA ASN A 183 -7.36 -20.32 -19.38
C ASN A 183 -7.51 -21.78 -18.93
N ARG A 184 -6.97 -22.13 -17.76
CA ARG A 184 -7.08 -23.48 -17.19
C ARG A 184 -8.55 -23.85 -16.93
N SER A 185 -9.30 -22.94 -16.33
CA SER A 185 -10.74 -23.14 -16.07
C SER A 185 -11.54 -23.37 -17.35
N VAL A 186 -11.23 -22.66 -18.45
CA VAL A 186 -11.88 -22.87 -19.75
C VAL A 186 -11.59 -24.28 -20.27
N VAL A 187 -10.34 -24.74 -20.17
CA VAL A 187 -9.97 -26.10 -20.61
C VAL A 187 -10.74 -27.14 -19.82
N THR A 188 -10.77 -27.03 -18.49
CA THR A 188 -11.54 -27.94 -17.63
C THR A 188 -13.03 -27.94 -17.97
N PHE A 189 -13.62 -26.77 -18.22
CA PHE A 189 -15.01 -26.65 -18.63
C PHE A 189 -15.30 -27.36 -19.95
N LEU A 190 -14.41 -27.22 -20.95
CA LEU A 190 -14.58 -27.88 -22.25
C LEU A 190 -14.41 -29.40 -22.16
N GLU A 191 -13.45 -29.88 -21.36
CA GLU A 191 -13.24 -31.30 -21.08
C GLU A 191 -14.44 -31.94 -20.38
N GLU A 192 -15.02 -31.28 -19.37
CA GLU A 192 -16.23 -31.75 -18.68
C GLU A 192 -17.44 -31.89 -19.61
N ASN A 193 -17.47 -31.15 -20.72
CA ASN A 193 -18.54 -31.19 -21.72
C ASN A 193 -18.16 -31.99 -22.97
N GLU A 194 -17.03 -32.71 -22.95
CA GLU A 194 -16.53 -33.52 -24.08
C GLU A 194 -16.33 -32.70 -25.37
N ILE A 195 -15.95 -31.42 -25.24
CA ILE A 195 -15.72 -30.51 -26.37
C ILE A 195 -14.23 -30.43 -26.70
N GLY A 196 -13.87 -30.69 -27.95
CA GLY A 196 -12.52 -30.49 -28.46
C GLY A 196 -12.08 -29.02 -28.38
N TYR A 197 -10.81 -28.78 -28.07
CA TYR A 197 -10.27 -27.43 -27.94
C TYR A 197 -8.91 -27.24 -28.60
N SER A 198 -8.62 -25.98 -28.94
CA SER A 198 -7.35 -25.49 -29.44
C SER A 198 -7.06 -24.14 -28.79
N LYS A 199 -5.81 -23.66 -28.89
CA LYS A 199 -5.46 -22.31 -28.40
C LYS A 199 -6.37 -21.22 -28.99
N LYS A 200 -6.78 -21.37 -30.25
CA LYS A 200 -7.68 -20.43 -30.93
C LYS A 200 -9.09 -20.47 -30.35
N SER A 201 -9.64 -21.65 -30.07
CA SER A 201 -11.00 -21.77 -29.53
C SER A 201 -11.08 -21.31 -28.07
N VAL A 202 -10.05 -21.59 -27.27
CA VAL A 202 -9.93 -21.08 -25.88
C VAL A 202 -9.89 -19.55 -25.88
N ASN A 203 -9.03 -18.94 -26.68
CA ASN A 203 -8.94 -17.48 -26.78
C ASN A 203 -10.26 -16.85 -27.26
N ALA A 204 -10.90 -17.43 -28.29
CA ALA A 204 -12.18 -16.93 -28.80
C ALA A 204 -13.29 -16.98 -27.75
N LEU A 205 -13.34 -18.05 -26.93
CA LEU A 205 -14.29 -18.17 -25.84
C LEU A 205 -14.04 -17.10 -24.77
N LEU A 206 -12.78 -16.88 -24.39
CA LEU A 206 -12.40 -15.85 -23.42
C LEU A 206 -12.70 -14.44 -23.89
N GLU A 207 -12.34 -14.09 -25.12
CA GLU A 207 -12.65 -12.78 -25.70
C GLU A 207 -14.17 -12.56 -25.80
N THR A 208 -14.92 -13.62 -26.13
CA THR A 208 -16.40 -13.54 -26.13
C THR A 208 -16.96 -13.37 -24.72
N MET A 209 -16.36 -14.02 -23.73
CA MET A 209 -16.70 -13.84 -22.32
C MET A 209 -16.38 -12.42 -21.85
N GLU A 210 -15.19 -11.88 -22.15
CA GLU A 210 -14.79 -10.49 -21.84
C GLU A 210 -15.86 -9.49 -22.32
N ILE A 211 -16.39 -9.67 -23.55
CA ILE A 211 -17.44 -8.83 -24.14
C ILE A 211 -18.79 -8.96 -23.41
N GLN A 212 -19.07 -10.13 -22.83
CA GLN A 212 -20.36 -10.43 -22.16
C GLN A 212 -20.39 -10.03 -20.69
N LEU A 213 -19.24 -9.85 -20.06
CA LEU A 213 -19.15 -9.49 -18.64
C LEU A 213 -19.66 -8.08 -18.38
N PRO A 214 -20.28 -7.82 -17.21
CA PRO A 214 -20.58 -6.46 -16.80
C PRO A 214 -19.28 -5.66 -16.66
N LEU A 215 -19.34 -4.38 -17.01
CA LEU A 215 -18.22 -3.48 -16.84
C LEU A 215 -18.07 -3.10 -15.36
N MET A 216 -16.83 -3.00 -14.89
CA MET A 216 -16.55 -2.41 -13.59
C MET A 216 -16.98 -0.94 -13.58
N GLY A 217 -17.63 -0.54 -12.49
CA GLY A 217 -17.97 0.85 -12.24
C GLY A 217 -16.78 1.65 -11.71
N GLU A 218 -17.06 2.89 -11.28
CA GLU A 218 -16.06 3.74 -10.65
C GLU A 218 -15.74 3.23 -9.23
N VAL A 219 -14.45 3.14 -8.92
CA VAL A 219 -13.97 2.76 -7.59
C VAL A 219 -14.30 3.88 -6.62
N ALA A 220 -15.01 3.56 -5.53
CA ALA A 220 -15.30 4.49 -4.46
C ALA A 220 -14.02 4.84 -3.68
N GLY A 221 -13.23 5.78 -4.21
CA GLY A 221 -11.87 6.09 -3.73
C GLY A 221 -11.79 6.70 -2.33
N ASP A 222 -12.93 7.08 -1.74
CA ASP A 222 -13.03 7.58 -0.37
C ASP A 222 -13.27 6.49 0.68
N LEU A 223 -13.41 5.24 0.22
CA LEU A 223 -13.66 4.10 1.08
C LEU A 223 -12.39 3.27 1.25
N ILE A 224 -12.17 2.79 2.47
CA ILE A 224 -11.07 1.93 2.87
C ILE A 224 -11.67 0.61 3.32
N ALA A 225 -11.43 -0.47 2.56
CA ALA A 225 -11.87 -1.80 2.96
C ALA A 225 -10.94 -2.40 4.02
N PHE A 226 -11.53 -3.00 5.04
CA PHE A 226 -10.92 -3.82 6.08
C PHE A 226 -11.49 -5.24 5.99
N ASP A 227 -11.04 -6.17 6.83
CA ASP A 227 -11.58 -7.54 6.81
C ASP A 227 -13.08 -7.61 7.13
N ASN A 228 -13.54 -6.77 8.06
CA ASN A 228 -14.89 -6.80 8.63
C ASN A 228 -15.84 -5.73 8.07
N GLY A 229 -15.39 -4.87 7.15
CA GLY A 229 -16.24 -3.83 6.56
C GLY A 229 -15.44 -2.75 5.85
N VAL A 230 -16.05 -1.59 5.67
CA VAL A 230 -15.52 -0.49 4.89
C VAL A 230 -15.66 0.81 5.66
N LEU A 231 -14.57 1.56 5.79
CA LEU A 231 -14.53 2.86 6.44
C LEU A 231 -14.55 3.98 5.40
N ASN A 232 -15.43 4.95 5.55
CA ASN A 232 -15.36 6.20 4.78
C ASN A 232 -14.32 7.13 5.41
N ARG A 233 -13.24 7.44 4.69
CA ARG A 233 -12.11 8.23 5.22
C ARG A 233 -12.42 9.72 5.43
N ASN A 234 -13.55 10.21 4.91
CA ASN A 234 -13.96 11.60 5.05
C ASN A 234 -14.99 11.79 6.16
N THR A 235 -15.88 10.80 6.39
CA THR A 235 -16.92 10.85 7.43
C THR A 235 -16.62 9.99 8.66
N LEU A 236 -15.64 9.08 8.56
CA LEU A 236 -15.31 8.05 9.54
C LEU A 236 -16.46 7.06 9.85
N LEU A 237 -17.47 7.00 8.99
CA LEU A 237 -18.55 6.02 9.08
C LEU A 237 -18.04 4.64 8.63
N PHE A 238 -18.28 3.62 9.44
CA PHE A 238 -17.96 2.23 9.13
C PHE A 238 -19.22 1.44 8.72
N GLU A 239 -19.17 0.79 7.56
CA GLU A 239 -20.31 0.11 6.95
C GLU A 239 -19.92 -1.30 6.48
N PRO A 240 -20.88 -2.22 6.29
CA PRO A 240 -20.61 -3.52 5.69
C PRO A 240 -20.04 -3.43 4.26
N HIS A 241 -19.35 -4.49 3.83
CA HIS A 241 -18.88 -4.62 2.45
C HIS A 241 -20.02 -4.50 1.45
N ASN A 242 -19.75 -3.79 0.35
CA ASN A 242 -20.69 -3.63 -0.74
C ASN A 242 -19.98 -3.74 -2.10
N ARG A 243 -20.42 -4.71 -2.92
CA ARG A 243 -19.92 -4.94 -4.28
C ARG A 243 -20.02 -3.73 -5.20
N GLN A 244 -21.01 -2.85 -5.00
CA GLN A 244 -21.19 -1.64 -5.80
C GLN A 244 -20.14 -0.55 -5.52
N ASN A 245 -19.30 -0.71 -4.49
CA ASN A 245 -18.20 0.21 -4.21
C ASN A 245 -16.97 -0.01 -5.13
N TRP A 246 -16.93 -1.13 -5.86
CA TRP A 246 -15.85 -1.47 -6.82
C TRP A 246 -14.43 -1.44 -6.23
N LEU A 247 -14.29 -1.62 -4.91
CA LEU A 247 -12.99 -1.62 -4.24
C LEU A 247 -12.14 -2.80 -4.73
N THR A 248 -10.86 -2.55 -4.99
CA THR A 248 -9.89 -3.55 -5.49
C THR A 248 -8.77 -3.86 -4.49
N ALA A 249 -8.81 -3.22 -3.33
CA ALA A 249 -7.78 -3.30 -2.30
C ALA A 249 -8.45 -3.22 -0.92
N TYR A 250 -7.93 -3.99 0.04
CA TYR A 250 -8.33 -3.94 1.44
C TYR A 250 -7.11 -4.08 2.35
N ILE A 251 -7.23 -3.57 3.58
CA ILE A 251 -6.26 -3.75 4.65
C ILE A 251 -6.63 -5.07 5.36
N PRO A 252 -5.70 -6.05 5.48
CA PRO A 252 -5.99 -7.39 6.01
C PRO A 252 -6.03 -7.40 7.54
N HIS A 253 -6.76 -6.45 8.11
CA HIS A 253 -7.00 -6.28 9.53
C HIS A 253 -8.47 -5.90 9.74
N SER A 254 -9.05 -6.29 10.87
CA SER A 254 -10.36 -5.80 11.28
C SER A 254 -10.25 -4.36 11.81
N TYR A 255 -11.20 -3.52 11.44
CA TYR A 255 -11.41 -2.23 12.07
C TYR A 255 -12.25 -2.41 13.33
N ASP A 256 -11.69 -2.08 14.49
CA ASP A 256 -12.39 -2.10 15.79
C ASP A 256 -12.66 -0.66 16.24
N GLU A 257 -13.88 -0.40 16.70
CA GLU A 257 -14.26 0.90 17.27
C GLU A 257 -13.72 1.08 18.70
N ASN A 258 -13.32 -0.01 19.37
CA ASN A 258 -12.76 0.04 20.71
C ASN A 258 -11.27 0.37 20.68
N VAL A 259 -10.84 1.23 21.61
CA VAL A 259 -9.43 1.62 21.75
C VAL A 259 -8.66 0.51 22.43
N ALA A 260 -7.79 -0.16 21.68
CA ALA A 260 -6.74 -1.02 22.24
C ALA A 260 -5.51 -0.19 22.63
N GLU A 261 -4.86 -0.56 23.73
CA GLU A 261 -3.58 0.03 24.11
C GLU A 261 -2.49 -0.30 23.08
N THR A 262 -1.61 0.65 22.82
CA THR A 262 -0.52 0.51 21.84
C THR A 262 0.86 0.80 22.47
N PRO A 263 1.24 0.13 23.57
CA PRO A 263 2.44 0.48 24.33
C PRO A 263 3.74 0.39 23.52
N HIS A 264 3.88 -0.60 22.64
CA HIS A 264 5.08 -0.76 21.82
C HIS A 264 5.13 0.31 20.73
N PHE A 265 4.01 0.59 20.07
CA PHE A 265 3.92 1.68 19.12
C PHE A 265 4.23 3.04 19.76
N ASP A 266 3.72 3.30 20.96
CA ASP A 266 3.97 4.54 21.69
C ASP A 266 5.43 4.67 22.10
N GLN A 267 6.04 3.57 22.55
CA GLN A 267 7.47 3.52 22.83
C GLN A 267 8.29 3.84 21.56
N TRP A 268 7.94 3.24 20.43
CA TRP A 268 8.61 3.50 19.15
C TRP A 268 8.42 4.95 18.69
N LEU A 269 7.18 5.48 18.75
CA LEU A 269 6.85 6.84 18.33
C LEU A 269 7.60 7.87 19.19
N ASN A 270 7.63 7.67 20.50
CA ASN A 270 8.40 8.50 21.43
C ASN A 270 9.91 8.43 21.14
N PHE A 271 10.42 7.25 20.80
CA PHE A 271 11.82 7.05 20.44
C PHE A 271 12.20 7.80 19.15
N VAL A 272 11.46 7.62 18.06
CA VAL A 272 11.79 8.25 16.76
C VAL A 272 11.50 9.76 16.71
N SER A 273 10.61 10.25 17.58
CA SER A 273 10.31 11.67 17.73
C SER A 273 11.26 12.40 18.68
N ASP A 274 12.19 11.70 19.32
CA ASP A 274 13.04 12.25 20.37
C ASP A 274 12.25 12.87 21.54
N GLY A 275 11.05 12.36 21.82
CA GLY A 275 10.13 12.90 22.82
C GLY A 275 9.44 14.20 22.44
N LYS A 276 9.67 14.71 21.21
CA LYS A 276 9.05 15.95 20.73
C LYS A 276 7.63 15.65 20.23
N GLN A 277 6.64 16.20 20.92
CA GLN A 277 5.22 15.99 20.62
C GLN A 277 4.85 16.44 19.20
N ASP A 278 5.37 17.57 18.73
CA ASP A 278 5.11 18.06 17.37
C ASP A 278 5.61 17.08 16.31
N LYS A 279 6.81 16.52 16.50
CA LYS A 279 7.37 15.51 15.58
C LYS A 279 6.58 14.21 15.63
N ALA A 280 6.17 13.77 16.83
CA ALA A 280 5.30 12.60 16.97
C ALA A 280 3.97 12.78 16.23
N LYS A 281 3.34 13.95 16.38
CA LYS A 281 2.12 14.34 15.65
C LYS A 281 2.36 14.32 14.12
N ASN A 282 3.47 14.89 13.65
CA ASN A 282 3.79 14.90 12.22
C ASN A 282 4.04 13.49 11.65
N ILE A 283 4.63 12.59 12.44
CA ILE A 283 4.78 11.17 12.07
C ILE A 283 3.40 10.49 11.98
N LEU A 284 2.51 10.74 12.95
CA LEU A 284 1.13 10.24 12.90
C LEU A 284 0.40 10.78 11.67
N ALA A 285 0.63 12.04 11.28
CA ALA A 285 0.03 12.62 10.08
C ALA A 285 0.51 11.93 8.79
N ALA A 286 1.78 11.48 8.76
CA ALA A 286 2.30 10.69 7.64
C ALA A 286 1.63 9.32 7.58
N LEU A 287 1.48 8.64 8.72
CA LEU A 287 0.74 7.38 8.82
C LEU A 287 -0.74 7.55 8.44
N TYR A 288 -1.37 8.66 8.83
CA TYR A 288 -2.73 9.01 8.44
C TYR A 288 -2.87 9.13 6.92
N ALA A 289 -1.95 9.85 6.27
CA ALA A 289 -1.96 10.01 4.83
C ALA A 289 -1.76 8.68 4.08
N ILE A 290 -1.01 7.73 4.66
CA ILE A 290 -0.81 6.38 4.12
C ILE A 290 -2.07 5.54 4.30
N LEU A 291 -2.57 5.42 5.53
CA LEU A 291 -3.80 4.70 5.87
C LEU A 291 -4.98 5.17 5.00
N THR A 292 -5.14 6.48 4.87
CA THR A 292 -6.23 7.09 4.12
C THR A 292 -5.90 7.35 2.65
N ASN A 293 -4.76 6.84 2.15
CA ASN A 293 -4.30 6.96 0.76
C ASN A 293 -4.47 8.37 0.15
N ARG A 294 -3.85 9.38 0.77
CA ARG A 294 -3.93 10.79 0.36
C ARG A 294 -2.88 11.15 -0.70
N TYR A 295 -2.77 10.32 -1.74
CA TYR A 295 -1.85 10.54 -2.85
C TYR A 295 -2.09 11.88 -3.56
N ASN A 296 -3.32 12.41 -3.48
CA ASN A 296 -3.75 13.67 -4.05
C ASN A 296 -3.31 14.92 -3.25
N TRP A 297 -2.65 14.76 -2.10
CA TRP A 297 -2.12 15.89 -1.33
C TRP A 297 -0.83 16.46 -1.91
N GLN A 298 -0.30 15.88 -3.00
CA GLN A 298 0.98 16.28 -3.58
C GLN A 298 2.12 16.16 -2.58
N VAL A 299 2.12 15.08 -1.78
CA VAL A 299 3.18 14.78 -0.82
C VAL A 299 3.71 13.36 -0.97
N PHE A 300 5.00 13.19 -0.68
CA PHE A 300 5.64 11.90 -0.46
C PHE A 300 6.61 12.01 0.71
N PHE A 301 6.94 10.88 1.31
CA PHE A 301 7.75 10.84 2.53
C PHE A 301 9.19 10.46 2.22
N GLN A 302 10.14 11.11 2.87
CA GLN A 302 11.54 10.70 2.90
C GLN A 302 11.97 10.52 4.34
N VAL A 303 12.42 9.31 4.68
CA VAL A 303 12.91 8.96 6.00
C VAL A 303 14.39 8.63 5.92
N THR A 304 15.18 9.33 6.72
CA THR A 304 16.64 9.23 6.74
C THR A 304 17.15 8.89 8.14
N GLY A 305 18.37 8.36 8.25
CA GLY A 305 18.96 8.00 9.54
C GLY A 305 19.84 6.76 9.48
N LYS A 306 20.68 6.52 10.48
CA LYS A 306 21.62 5.38 10.46
C LYS A 306 20.88 4.03 10.56
N GLY A 307 21.53 2.94 10.14
CA GLY A 307 20.97 1.58 10.33
C GLY A 307 20.53 1.33 11.78
N GLY A 308 19.40 0.66 11.99
CA GLY A 308 18.83 0.42 13.33
C GLY A 308 18.09 1.58 13.97
N SER A 309 17.82 2.68 13.25
CA SER A 309 17.16 3.86 13.84
C SER A 309 15.63 3.84 13.89
N GLY A 310 14.99 2.69 13.65
CA GLY A 310 13.53 2.58 13.62
C GLY A 310 12.88 2.90 12.27
N LYS A 311 13.65 3.17 11.21
CA LYS A 311 13.12 3.41 9.84
C LYS A 311 12.41 2.18 9.27
N SER A 312 12.98 1.00 9.46
CA SER A 312 12.37 -0.26 9.00
C SER A 312 11.07 -0.54 9.73
N VAL A 313 10.97 -0.14 11.01
CA VAL A 313 9.72 -0.21 11.78
C VAL A 313 8.67 0.73 11.19
N PHE A 314 9.04 1.96 10.84
CA PHE A 314 8.12 2.90 10.17
C PHE A 314 7.61 2.36 8.83
N ALA A 315 8.51 1.82 8.01
CA ALA A 315 8.13 1.20 6.73
C ALA A 315 7.22 -0.02 6.94
N GLY A 316 7.47 -0.81 7.98
CA GLY A 316 6.62 -1.93 8.39
C GLY A 316 5.22 -1.48 8.81
N ILE A 317 5.12 -0.48 9.70
CA ILE A 317 3.84 0.11 10.12
C ILE A 317 3.08 0.68 8.92
N ALA A 318 3.76 1.42 8.05
CA ALA A 318 3.16 1.95 6.83
C ALA A 318 2.63 0.84 5.90
N THR A 319 3.36 -0.28 5.80
CA THR A 319 2.93 -1.45 5.02
C THR A 319 1.71 -2.13 5.64
N LEU A 320 1.66 -2.26 6.97
CA LEU A 320 0.49 -2.80 7.68
C LEU A 320 -0.75 -1.91 7.48
N LEU A 321 -0.59 -0.58 7.56
CA LEU A 321 -1.67 0.38 7.34
C LEU A 321 -2.14 0.46 5.88
N ALA A 322 -1.26 0.21 4.91
CA ALA A 322 -1.63 0.17 3.50
C ALA A 322 -2.18 -1.21 3.07
N GLY A 323 -1.76 -2.27 3.77
CA GLY A 323 -1.92 -3.67 3.39
C GLY A 323 -0.74 -4.18 2.56
N GLU A 324 -0.23 -5.37 2.88
CA GLU A 324 0.94 -5.97 2.24
C GLU A 324 0.75 -6.16 0.73
N LYS A 325 -0.39 -6.72 0.31
CA LYS A 325 -0.73 -6.91 -1.12
C LYS A 325 -0.88 -5.58 -1.89
N ASN A 326 -1.17 -4.50 -1.16
CA ASN A 326 -1.35 -3.16 -1.70
C ASN A 326 -0.04 -2.35 -1.69
N THR A 327 1.05 -2.93 -1.20
CA THR A 327 2.35 -2.28 -1.10
C THR A 327 3.30 -2.86 -2.14
N ALA A 328 4.06 -2.01 -2.81
CA ALA A 328 5.11 -2.42 -3.74
C ALA A 328 6.45 -1.78 -3.40
N SER A 329 7.53 -2.40 -3.86
CA SER A 329 8.85 -1.78 -3.87
C SER A 329 9.23 -1.37 -5.29
N ALA A 330 9.78 -0.17 -5.43
CA ALA A 330 10.26 0.36 -6.71
C ALA A 330 11.51 1.22 -6.50
N ARG A 331 12.19 1.56 -7.59
CA ARG A 331 13.21 2.61 -7.61
C ARG A 331 12.60 3.90 -8.12
N LEU A 332 13.12 5.05 -7.71
CA LEU A 332 12.61 6.34 -8.18
C LEU A 332 12.72 6.47 -9.71
N GLU A 333 13.82 5.97 -10.30
CA GLU A 333 14.03 5.93 -11.75
C GLU A 333 12.98 5.13 -12.52
N ASN A 334 12.24 4.24 -11.86
CA ASN A 334 11.17 3.48 -12.52
C ASN A 334 9.99 4.39 -12.88
N PHE A 335 9.76 5.47 -12.13
CA PHE A 335 8.61 6.34 -12.32
C PHE A 335 8.65 7.11 -13.65
N ASP A 336 9.84 7.27 -14.24
CA ASP A 336 10.03 7.92 -15.54
C ASP A 336 10.01 6.93 -16.72
N ASP A 337 9.72 5.65 -16.48
CA ASP A 337 9.69 4.61 -17.49
C ASP A 337 8.33 3.90 -17.51
N GLU A 338 7.55 4.13 -18.57
CA GLU A 338 6.20 3.61 -18.80
C GLU A 338 6.12 2.07 -18.67
N ARG A 339 7.23 1.35 -18.89
CA ARG A 339 7.28 -0.11 -18.76
C ARG A 339 7.59 -0.55 -17.33
N LYS A 340 8.36 0.24 -16.59
CA LYS A 340 8.77 -0.10 -15.21
C LYS A 340 7.73 0.29 -14.16
N ILE A 341 6.79 1.18 -14.50
CA ILE A 341 5.63 1.47 -13.66
C ILE A 341 4.51 0.45 -13.80
N ALA A 342 4.59 -0.47 -14.78
CA ALA A 342 3.61 -1.53 -14.96
C ALA A 342 3.55 -2.42 -13.71
N GLY A 343 2.34 -2.61 -13.17
CA GLY A 343 2.09 -3.37 -11.94
C GLY A 343 2.06 -2.51 -10.66
N LEU A 344 2.15 -1.18 -10.78
CA LEU A 344 1.97 -0.24 -9.67
C LEU A 344 0.54 0.35 -9.60
N GLU A 345 -0.32 0.09 -10.58
CA GLU A 345 -1.62 0.74 -10.77
C GLU A 345 -2.63 0.36 -9.68
N ASP A 346 -2.49 -0.83 -9.12
CA ASP A 346 -3.34 -1.37 -8.06
C ASP A 346 -2.77 -1.12 -6.64
N LYS A 347 -1.57 -0.54 -6.54
CA LYS A 347 -0.87 -0.31 -5.27
C LYS A 347 -1.36 0.97 -4.59
N LYS A 348 -1.28 0.98 -3.26
CA LYS A 348 -1.64 2.11 -2.38
C LYS A 348 -0.43 2.71 -1.68
N LEU A 349 0.65 1.94 -1.55
CA LEU A 349 1.93 2.41 -1.04
C LEU A 349 3.07 1.88 -1.91
N ILE A 350 4.03 2.76 -2.23
CA ILE A 350 5.26 2.40 -2.93
C ILE A 350 6.44 2.78 -2.05
N ILE A 351 7.27 1.80 -1.70
CA ILE A 351 8.46 1.98 -0.88
C ILE A 351 9.71 1.94 -1.77
N CYS A 352 10.45 3.05 -1.75
CA CYS A 352 11.70 3.23 -2.47
C CYS A 352 12.87 3.20 -1.49
N SER A 353 13.52 2.05 -1.35
CA SER A 353 14.66 1.87 -0.45
C SER A 353 15.98 2.16 -1.14
N GLU A 354 16.97 2.65 -0.39
CA GLU A 354 18.37 2.79 -0.83
C GLU A 354 18.57 3.69 -2.07
N GLN A 355 17.85 4.80 -2.12
CA GLN A 355 17.86 5.75 -3.23
C GLN A 355 18.90 6.86 -3.01
N THR A 356 20.05 6.79 -3.67
CA THR A 356 21.10 7.81 -3.50
C THR A 356 20.82 9.11 -4.25
N LYS A 357 20.23 9.03 -5.44
CA LYS A 357 19.99 10.16 -6.33
C LYS A 357 18.75 9.93 -7.19
N TYR A 358 18.04 11.01 -7.50
CA TYR A 358 17.04 11.05 -8.56
C TYR A 358 17.40 12.14 -9.57
N ALA A 359 17.60 11.72 -10.82
CA ALA A 359 18.08 12.56 -11.91
C ALA A 359 16.95 12.90 -12.88
N GLY A 360 17.01 14.07 -13.50
CA GLY A 360 16.01 14.58 -14.42
C GLY A 360 15.11 15.65 -13.79
N ASP A 361 14.01 15.93 -14.46
CA ASP A 361 12.99 16.90 -14.03
C ASP A 361 11.96 16.29 -13.06
N GLY A 362 12.02 14.97 -12.87
CA GLY A 362 11.12 14.21 -12.03
C GLY A 362 9.68 14.13 -12.53
N GLY A 363 9.48 14.17 -13.85
CA GLY A 363 8.15 14.11 -14.49
C GLY A 363 7.26 13.01 -13.93
N GLY A 364 7.76 11.77 -13.86
CA GLY A 364 7.02 10.62 -13.37
C GLY A 364 6.63 10.74 -11.90
N LEU A 365 7.59 11.09 -11.03
CA LEU A 365 7.32 11.29 -9.60
C LEU A 365 6.28 12.41 -9.36
N LYS A 366 6.36 13.53 -10.10
CA LYS A 366 5.39 14.63 -10.03
C LYS A 366 3.99 14.19 -10.48
N ALA A 367 3.90 13.36 -11.52
CA ALA A 367 2.64 12.86 -12.05
C ALA A 367 1.97 11.91 -11.05
N ILE A 368 2.71 10.94 -10.49
CA ILE A 368 2.16 9.98 -9.52
C ILE A 368 1.71 10.72 -8.24
N THR A 369 2.58 11.55 -7.65
CA THR A 369 2.22 12.35 -6.46
C THR A 369 1.18 13.43 -6.76
N GLY A 370 0.98 13.80 -8.03
CA GLY A 370 -0.04 14.74 -8.47
C GLY A 370 -1.42 14.09 -8.68
N GLY A 371 -1.47 12.76 -8.81
CA GLY A 371 -2.67 12.05 -9.26
C GLY A 371 -2.95 12.22 -10.76
N ASP A 372 -1.93 12.53 -11.55
CA ASP A 372 -2.07 12.65 -13.01
C ASP A 372 -2.17 11.26 -13.66
N MET A 373 -2.76 11.21 -14.86
CA MET A 373 -2.77 9.99 -15.66
C MET A 373 -1.37 9.77 -16.26
N VAL A 374 -0.82 8.59 -16.08
CA VAL A 374 0.44 8.15 -16.67
C VAL A 374 0.19 7.04 -17.69
N ARG A 375 1.02 7.01 -18.73
CA ARG A 375 0.98 5.94 -19.72
C ARG A 375 1.75 4.74 -19.20
N VAL A 376 1.10 3.58 -19.19
CA VAL A 376 1.68 2.31 -18.80
C VAL A 376 1.82 1.44 -20.06
N ASP A 377 3.00 0.85 -20.27
CA ASP A 377 3.32 -0.06 -21.38
C ASP A 377 3.74 -1.45 -20.83
N PRO A 378 2.79 -2.29 -20.38
CA PRO A 378 3.13 -3.61 -19.87
C PRO A 378 3.61 -4.52 -21.00
N LYS A 379 4.64 -5.32 -20.72
CA LYS A 379 5.19 -6.27 -21.68
C LYS A 379 4.11 -7.22 -22.22
N ASN A 380 4.03 -7.33 -23.55
CA ASN A 380 3.07 -8.19 -24.26
C ASN A 380 1.58 -7.82 -24.05
N LYS A 381 1.27 -6.60 -23.60
CA LYS A 381 -0.10 -6.07 -23.53
C LYS A 381 -0.19 -4.75 -24.30
N HIS A 382 -1.40 -4.28 -24.55
CA HIS A 382 -1.59 -2.94 -25.12
C HIS A 382 -1.30 -1.87 -24.05
N PRO A 383 -0.58 -0.79 -24.40
CA PRO A 383 -0.43 0.34 -23.50
C PRO A 383 -1.77 0.97 -23.17
N PHE A 384 -1.90 1.46 -21.95
CA PHE A 384 -3.10 2.16 -21.48
C PHE A 384 -2.70 3.32 -20.56
N ASN A 385 -3.64 4.24 -20.31
CA ASN A 385 -3.42 5.31 -19.35
C ASN A 385 -4.08 4.92 -18.03
N ALA A 386 -3.38 5.13 -16.92
CA ALA A 386 -3.89 4.88 -15.58
C ALA A 386 -3.39 5.93 -14.59
N ARG A 387 -4.11 6.06 -13.48
CA ARG A 387 -3.66 6.84 -12.33
C ARG A 387 -3.07 5.89 -11.30
N ILE A 388 -1.80 6.08 -10.96
CA ILE A 388 -1.15 5.37 -9.85
C ILE A 388 -1.53 6.07 -8.55
N ALA A 389 -2.62 5.61 -7.94
CA ALA A 389 -3.20 6.20 -6.74
C ALA A 389 -2.52 5.69 -5.46
N ALA A 390 -1.22 5.95 -5.33
CA ALA A 390 -0.37 5.43 -4.25
C ALA A 390 0.42 6.54 -3.54
N MET A 391 0.57 6.41 -2.22
CA MET A 391 1.58 7.15 -1.45
C MET A 391 2.98 6.62 -1.77
N ILE A 392 3.98 7.51 -1.77
CA ILE A 392 5.38 7.15 -1.97
C ILE A 392 6.17 7.39 -0.68
N MET A 393 6.99 6.43 -0.29
CA MET A 393 7.90 6.54 0.84
C MET A 393 9.32 6.15 0.44
N ILE A 394 10.27 7.06 0.65
CA ILE A 394 11.69 6.81 0.44
C ILE A 394 12.34 6.50 1.78
N VAL A 395 13.06 5.39 1.87
CA VAL A 395 13.74 4.97 3.10
C VAL A 395 15.23 4.81 2.83
N ASN A 396 16.03 5.74 3.37
CA ASN A 396 17.46 5.81 3.12
C ASN A 396 18.25 5.97 4.41
N ASN A 397 19.56 5.72 4.34
CA ASN A 397 20.48 6.18 5.37
C ASN A 397 20.75 7.68 5.24
N ASP A 398 21.11 8.10 4.03
CA ASP A 398 21.40 9.49 3.68
C ASP A 398 20.29 10.10 2.80
N PRO A 399 20.05 11.42 2.89
CA PRO A 399 19.07 12.09 2.04
C PRO A 399 19.33 11.88 0.53
N CYS A 400 18.26 11.65 -0.23
CA CYS A 400 18.33 11.54 -1.69
C CYS A 400 18.76 12.88 -2.30
N LYS A 401 19.65 12.84 -3.29
CA LYS A 401 20.06 14.02 -4.07
C LYS A 401 19.11 14.24 -5.24
N TRP A 402 18.58 15.45 -5.38
CA TRP A 402 17.64 15.84 -6.43
C TRP A 402 18.33 16.75 -7.44
N THR A 403 18.19 16.47 -8.74
CA THR A 403 18.73 17.38 -9.80
C THR A 403 17.75 18.45 -10.25
N GLU A 404 16.45 18.27 -9.97
CA GLU A 404 15.39 19.23 -10.25
C GLU A 404 15.55 20.47 -9.34
N ARG A 405 15.44 21.67 -9.89
CA ARG A 405 15.76 22.94 -9.20
C ARG A 405 14.65 23.99 -9.21
N ASN A 406 13.52 23.72 -9.86
CA ASN A 406 12.38 24.63 -9.96
C ASN A 406 11.40 24.49 -8.76
N GLY A 407 11.79 23.77 -7.70
CA GLY A 407 10.96 23.55 -6.51
C GLY A 407 9.78 22.60 -6.72
N GLY A 408 9.70 21.93 -7.86
CA GLY A 408 8.63 20.99 -8.17
C GLY A 408 8.67 19.76 -7.25
N ILE A 409 9.86 19.23 -7.00
CA ILE A 409 10.04 18.12 -6.04
C ILE A 409 10.03 18.65 -4.60
N ASP A 410 10.73 19.76 -4.32
CA ASP A 410 10.93 20.27 -2.96
C ASP A 410 9.62 20.56 -2.22
N ARG A 411 8.60 21.06 -2.93
CA ARG A 411 7.28 21.32 -2.32
C ARG A 411 6.48 20.05 -2.02
N ARG A 412 6.91 18.87 -2.45
CA ARG A 412 6.20 17.60 -2.28
C ARG A 412 6.86 16.68 -1.26
N ILE A 413 8.13 16.89 -0.93
CA ILE A 413 8.86 16.01 -0.01
C ILE A 413 8.60 16.40 1.45
N VAL A 414 8.14 15.45 2.26
CA VAL A 414 8.07 15.57 3.71
C VAL A 414 9.20 14.74 4.30
N ASN A 415 10.13 15.42 4.98
CA ASN A 415 11.37 14.84 5.47
C ASN A 415 11.28 14.47 6.95
N PHE A 416 11.70 13.26 7.32
CA PHE A 416 11.85 12.81 8.70
C PHE A 416 13.27 12.28 8.93
N ARG A 417 13.88 12.66 10.07
CA ARG A 417 15.19 12.16 10.48
C ARG A 417 15.07 11.27 11.71
N PHE A 418 15.48 10.01 11.61
CA PHE A 418 15.57 9.12 12.77
C PHE A 418 17.04 8.93 13.18
N ASN A 419 17.47 9.68 14.19
CA ASN A 419 18.88 9.84 14.55
C ASN A 419 19.41 8.80 15.54
N LYS A 420 18.54 8.27 16.40
CA LYS A 420 18.95 7.40 17.50
C LYS A 420 19.06 5.95 17.05
N ARG A 421 19.93 5.19 17.71
CA ARG A 421 19.92 3.72 17.67
C ARG A 421 19.55 3.24 19.06
N PRO A 422 18.63 2.28 19.20
CA PRO A 422 18.36 1.69 20.49
C PRO A 422 19.64 0.98 20.99
N PRO A 423 19.93 1.08 22.30
CA PRO A 423 20.95 0.28 22.97
C PRO A 423 20.80 -1.21 22.63
N GLU A 424 21.90 -1.97 22.59
CA GLU A 424 21.86 -3.37 22.16
C GLU A 424 20.93 -4.25 23.02
N ASN A 425 20.88 -3.98 24.32
CA ASN A 425 20.00 -4.65 25.28
C ASN A 425 18.52 -4.30 25.13
N GLU A 426 18.19 -3.21 24.44
CA GLU A 426 16.81 -2.78 24.16
C GLU A 426 16.34 -3.20 22.76
N ARG A 427 17.22 -3.82 21.95
CA ARG A 427 16.88 -4.31 20.62
C ARG A 427 16.06 -5.58 20.73
N ASP A 428 14.81 -5.47 20.34
CA ASP A 428 13.90 -6.60 20.24
C ASP A 428 13.78 -7.04 18.77
N PRO A 429 14.26 -8.25 18.38
CA PRO A 429 14.13 -8.75 17.02
C PRO A 429 12.67 -9.05 16.63
N TYR A 430 11.78 -9.24 17.59
CA TYR A 430 10.34 -9.51 17.40
C TYR A 430 9.48 -8.25 17.59
N PHE A 431 10.10 -7.07 17.60
CA PHE A 431 9.39 -5.81 17.82
C PHE A 431 8.26 -5.58 16.82
N MET A 432 8.48 -5.92 15.54
CA MET A 432 7.45 -5.80 14.51
C MET A 432 6.27 -6.74 14.75
N ASP A 433 6.49 -7.93 15.29
CA ASP A 433 5.39 -8.86 15.59
C ASP A 433 4.47 -8.26 16.67
N LYS A 434 5.06 -7.62 17.67
CA LYS A 434 4.31 -6.90 18.72
C LYS A 434 3.52 -5.72 18.15
N ILE A 435 4.13 -4.94 17.26
CA ILE A 435 3.44 -3.85 16.53
C ILE A 435 2.27 -4.40 15.71
N THR A 436 2.42 -5.55 15.05
CA THR A 436 1.35 -6.20 14.29
C THR A 436 0.18 -6.63 15.20
N LEU A 437 0.44 -6.97 16.47
CA LEU A 437 -0.62 -7.23 17.45
C LEU A 437 -1.39 -5.95 17.83
N GLU A 438 -0.73 -4.79 17.80
CA GLU A 438 -1.30 -3.48 18.16
C GLU A 438 -2.01 -2.76 17.00
N ILE A 439 -1.96 -3.31 15.78
CA ILE A 439 -2.36 -2.59 14.55
C ILE A 439 -3.77 -1.98 14.59
N GLY A 440 -4.74 -2.68 15.20
CA GLY A 440 -6.10 -2.14 15.37
C GLY A 440 -6.13 -0.86 16.22
N GLY A 441 -5.40 -0.87 17.35
CA GLY A 441 -5.23 0.31 18.19
C GLY A 441 -4.44 1.42 17.49
N ILE A 442 -3.44 1.07 16.67
CA ILE A 442 -2.65 2.04 15.89
C ILE A 442 -3.53 2.74 14.85
N ILE A 443 -4.35 1.97 14.10
CA ILE A 443 -5.33 2.52 13.15
C ILE A 443 -6.24 3.53 13.85
N ARG A 444 -6.80 3.14 15.00
CA ARG A 444 -7.68 4.01 15.77
C ARG A 444 -6.98 5.26 16.26
N LYS A 445 -5.79 5.13 16.83
CA LYS A 445 -4.95 6.24 17.30
C LYS A 445 -4.65 7.24 16.19
N VAL A 446 -4.29 6.76 14.99
CA VAL A 446 -3.99 7.60 13.84
C VAL A 446 -5.24 8.38 13.39
N LEU A 447 -6.40 7.73 13.32
CA LEU A 447 -7.65 8.38 12.94
C LEU A 447 -8.16 9.37 14.00
N ASP A 448 -8.10 9.01 15.28
CA ASP A 448 -8.52 9.85 16.40
C ASP A 448 -7.62 11.08 16.59
N THR A 449 -6.34 10.98 16.22
CA THR A 449 -5.41 12.12 16.23
C THR A 449 -5.81 13.17 15.19
N PHE A 450 -6.47 12.76 14.09
CA PHE A 450 -6.86 13.64 13.00
C PHE A 450 -8.31 13.38 12.55
N PRO A 451 -9.30 13.82 13.36
CA PRO A 451 -10.71 13.72 12.97
C PRO A 451 -10.99 14.52 11.70
N ASP A 452 -10.29 15.65 11.51
CA ASP A 452 -10.28 16.41 10.27
C ASP A 452 -9.01 16.09 9.44
N PRO A 453 -9.15 15.58 8.19
CA PRO A 453 -8.02 15.35 7.30
C PRO A 453 -7.13 16.58 7.08
N LEU A 454 -7.66 17.80 7.17
CA LEU A 454 -6.88 19.02 7.00
C LEU A 454 -5.89 19.28 8.14
N GLU A 455 -6.15 18.77 9.35
CA GLU A 455 -5.21 18.86 10.46
C GLU A 455 -3.97 18.00 10.22
N ALA A 456 -4.16 16.79 9.69
CA ALA A 456 -3.04 15.94 9.26
C ALA A 456 -2.25 16.61 8.15
N LYS A 457 -2.94 17.20 7.15
CA LYS A 457 -2.28 17.92 6.07
C LYS A 457 -1.45 19.11 6.59
N ARG A 458 -1.99 19.91 7.51
CA ARG A 458 -1.27 21.03 8.13
C ARG A 458 -0.04 20.55 8.90
N ALA A 459 -0.13 19.47 9.66
CA ALA A 459 1.01 18.88 10.36
C ALA A 459 2.13 18.45 9.39
N LEU A 460 1.78 17.93 8.22
CA LEU A 460 2.76 17.63 7.16
C LEU A 460 3.38 18.90 6.55
N GLU A 461 2.60 19.97 6.37
CA GLU A 461 3.10 21.27 5.92
C GLU A 461 4.07 21.88 6.94
N GLU A 462 3.74 21.83 8.23
CA GLU A 462 4.62 22.26 9.32
C GLU A 462 5.92 21.44 9.34
N GLN A 463 5.85 20.12 9.12
CA GLN A 463 7.05 19.27 9.03
C GLN A 463 7.96 19.68 7.87
N LYS A 464 7.41 20.08 6.72
CA LYS A 464 8.20 20.48 5.54
C LYS A 464 9.03 21.72 5.77
N GLU A 465 8.51 22.65 6.58
CA GLU A 465 9.15 23.91 6.95
C GLU A 465 9.94 23.82 8.26
N SER A 466 10.02 22.62 8.85
CA SER A 466 10.74 22.41 10.11
C SER A 466 12.26 22.56 9.94
N LEU A 467 12.94 22.91 11.04
CA LEU A 467 14.41 22.93 11.09
C LEU A 467 15.01 21.56 10.74
N GLU A 468 14.34 20.46 11.12
CA GLU A 468 14.78 19.10 10.76
C GLU A 468 14.77 18.89 9.24
N ALA A 469 13.73 19.36 8.55
CA ALA A 469 13.63 19.28 7.10
C ALA A 469 14.70 20.15 6.41
N LEU A 470 14.97 21.36 6.91
CA LEU A 470 16.05 22.20 6.40
C LEU A 470 17.42 21.52 6.54
N GLU A 471 17.73 20.93 7.70
CA GLU A 471 18.98 20.20 7.92
C GLU A 471 19.11 18.94 7.04
N ILE A 472 17.99 18.27 6.70
CA ILE A 472 17.98 17.21 5.68
C ILE A 472 18.31 17.76 4.29
N LYS A 473 17.70 18.89 3.90
CA LYS A 473 17.92 19.53 2.60
C LYS A 473 19.36 20.03 2.43
N LYS A 474 19.97 20.61 3.47
CA LYS A 474 21.38 21.02 3.47
C LYS A 474 22.35 19.87 3.20
N GLN A 475 22.05 18.68 3.73
CA GLN A 475 22.88 17.48 3.51
C GLN A 475 22.81 16.93 2.08
N SER A 476 21.65 17.02 1.41
CA SER A 476 21.51 16.57 0.02
C SER A 476 21.93 17.62 -1.00
N ASP A 477 21.79 18.90 -0.67
CA ASP A 477 21.98 20.02 -1.60
C ASP A 477 23.04 21.04 -1.12
N PRO A 478 24.24 21.04 -1.73
CA PRO A 478 25.28 22.02 -1.43
C PRO A 478 24.85 23.48 -1.65
N LEU A 479 23.89 23.73 -2.54
CA LEU A 479 23.39 25.09 -2.76
C LEU A 479 22.55 25.56 -1.57
N THR A 480 21.63 24.72 -1.08
CA THR A 480 20.89 25.00 0.15
C THR A 480 21.83 25.22 1.32
N ASP A 481 22.87 24.39 1.49
CA ASP A 481 23.87 24.55 2.56
C ASP A 481 24.59 25.90 2.45
N PHE A 482 25.03 26.28 1.25
CA PHE A 482 25.67 27.57 1.01
C PHE A 482 24.79 28.79 1.37
N PHE A 483 23.47 28.69 1.17
CA PHE A 483 22.54 29.77 1.49
C PHE A 483 22.35 30.00 3.01
N GLU A 484 22.90 29.15 3.86
CA GLU A 484 22.98 29.42 5.31
C GLU A 484 23.73 30.72 5.64
N TYR A 485 24.72 31.07 4.81
CA TYR A 485 25.54 32.29 4.99
C TYR A 485 24.93 33.53 4.34
N LEU A 486 23.78 33.40 3.67
CA LEU A 486 23.20 34.43 2.82
C LEU A 486 21.80 34.85 3.26
N TYR A 487 21.42 36.08 2.94
CA TYR A 487 20.05 36.56 3.10
C TYR A 487 19.65 37.49 1.95
N THR A 488 18.34 37.74 1.79
CA THR A 488 17.81 38.65 0.76
C THR A 488 17.29 39.96 1.33
N THR A 489 17.40 41.02 0.52
CA THR A 489 16.85 42.36 0.79
C THR A 489 15.83 42.76 -0.27
N GLU A 490 15.14 43.89 -0.06
CA GLU A 490 14.22 44.46 -1.05
C GLU A 490 14.96 45.03 -2.29
N ASN A 491 16.20 45.49 -2.11
CA ASN A 491 16.96 46.20 -3.14
C ASN A 491 17.95 45.28 -3.86
N THR A 492 18.16 45.51 -5.16
CA THR A 492 19.14 44.77 -5.97
C THR A 492 20.54 45.36 -5.88
N ASP A 493 21.02 45.59 -4.65
CA ASP A 493 22.32 46.19 -4.34
C ASP A 493 23.31 45.22 -3.67
N GLY A 494 22.99 43.94 -3.63
CA GLY A 494 23.84 42.87 -3.12
C GLY A 494 24.91 42.38 -4.10
N LEU A 495 25.26 41.11 -3.93
CA LEU A 495 26.32 40.40 -4.64
C LEU A 495 26.02 40.28 -6.15
N TYR A 496 27.07 40.23 -6.96
CA TYR A 496 26.96 39.93 -8.39
C TYR A 496 26.84 38.41 -8.61
N ILE A 497 26.25 37.94 -9.71
CA ILE A 497 26.23 36.50 -10.00
C ILE A 497 27.66 35.98 -10.28
N GLY A 498 28.40 36.63 -11.19
CA GLY A 498 29.75 36.23 -11.58
C GLY A 498 29.82 35.04 -12.54
N THR A 499 31.05 34.61 -12.85
CA THR A 499 31.37 33.45 -13.71
C THR A 499 32.53 32.65 -13.11
N GLY A 500 32.71 31.40 -13.55
CA GLY A 500 33.77 30.51 -13.07
C GLY A 500 35.20 31.01 -13.36
N ASN A 501 35.41 31.76 -14.45
CA ASN A 501 36.72 32.30 -14.82
C ASN A 501 37.17 33.51 -13.95
N THR A 502 36.38 33.86 -12.94
CA THR A 502 36.58 35.04 -12.07
C THR A 502 37.08 34.63 -10.68
N LEU A 503 37.84 33.54 -10.58
CA LEU A 503 38.41 33.01 -9.33
C LEU A 503 39.59 33.89 -8.87
N GLY A 504 39.33 34.76 -7.90
CA GLY A 504 40.32 35.51 -7.13
C GLY A 504 39.75 35.86 -5.75
N HIS A 505 40.59 36.02 -4.72
CA HIS A 505 40.13 36.29 -3.35
C HIS A 505 39.17 37.49 -3.25
N ASP A 506 39.41 38.55 -4.01
CA ASP A 506 38.55 39.75 -4.05
C ASP A 506 37.13 39.50 -4.60
N LYS A 507 36.98 38.42 -5.38
CA LYS A 507 35.72 38.09 -6.07
C LYS A 507 34.81 37.22 -5.24
N ILE A 508 35.36 36.45 -4.28
CA ILE A 508 34.60 35.66 -3.31
C ILE A 508 33.70 36.58 -2.45
N ARG A 509 34.20 37.75 -2.05
CA ARG A 509 33.42 38.72 -1.25
C ARG A 509 32.33 39.46 -2.04
N THR A 510 32.41 39.47 -3.36
CA THR A 510 31.59 40.36 -4.21
C THR A 510 30.67 39.61 -5.18
N HIS A 511 30.89 38.31 -5.40
CA HIS A 511 30.15 37.51 -6.37
C HIS A 511 29.68 36.17 -5.78
N LEU A 512 28.42 35.81 -6.05
CA LEU A 512 27.75 34.60 -5.56
C LEU A 512 28.38 33.32 -6.10
N TYR A 513 28.57 33.21 -7.42
CA TYR A 513 29.06 31.96 -8.01
C TYR A 513 30.53 31.67 -7.62
N PRO A 514 31.47 32.62 -7.65
CA PRO A 514 32.80 32.42 -7.08
C PRO A 514 32.81 32.05 -5.59
N ALA A 515 31.94 32.66 -4.78
CA ALA A 515 31.79 32.27 -3.36
C ALA A 515 31.29 30.84 -3.20
N TYR A 516 30.30 30.46 -4.01
CA TYR A 516 29.80 29.09 -4.06
C TYR A 516 30.86 28.09 -4.52
N LEU A 517 31.68 28.42 -5.53
CA LEU A 517 32.79 27.57 -5.98
C LEU A 517 33.84 27.37 -4.89
N ALA A 518 34.15 28.43 -4.13
CA ALA A 518 35.04 28.32 -2.98
C ALA A 518 34.44 27.41 -1.89
N PHE A 519 33.14 27.57 -1.61
CA PHE A 519 32.41 26.75 -0.67
C PHE A 519 32.40 25.26 -1.02
N VAL A 520 32.04 24.90 -2.25
CA VAL A 520 31.99 23.49 -2.66
C VAL A 520 33.38 22.85 -2.72
N LYS A 521 34.40 23.63 -3.08
CA LYS A 521 35.80 23.19 -3.05
C LYS A 521 36.26 22.89 -1.62
N ALA A 522 35.95 23.75 -0.66
CA ALA A 522 36.29 23.55 0.75
C ALA A 522 35.58 22.33 1.35
N LYS A 523 34.29 22.13 1.01
CA LYS A 523 33.48 20.99 1.46
C LYS A 523 33.77 19.68 0.69
N ASN A 524 34.63 19.71 -0.33
CA ASN A 524 34.91 18.58 -1.22
C ASN A 524 33.64 17.96 -1.85
N VAL A 525 32.73 18.81 -2.32
CA VAL A 525 31.49 18.41 -3.00
C VAL A 525 31.49 18.86 -4.46
N LEU A 526 30.73 18.16 -5.30
CA LEU A 526 30.64 18.48 -6.73
C LEU A 526 29.95 19.83 -6.95
N GLU A 527 30.55 20.66 -7.80
CA GLU A 527 30.00 21.95 -8.17
C GLU A 527 28.79 21.82 -9.12
N LEU A 528 27.84 22.74 -8.98
CA LEU A 528 26.81 22.96 -9.98
C LEU A 528 27.34 23.90 -11.06
N GLY A 529 26.99 23.63 -12.32
CA GLY A 529 27.24 24.59 -13.40
C GLY A 529 26.44 25.88 -13.21
N LEU A 530 26.97 27.01 -13.71
CA LEU A 530 26.43 28.35 -13.49
C LEU A 530 24.92 28.48 -13.74
N ASN A 531 24.40 27.92 -14.84
CA ASN A 531 22.96 28.00 -15.14
C ASN A 531 22.12 27.26 -14.09
N THR A 532 22.54 26.05 -13.71
CA THR A 532 21.87 25.25 -12.67
C THR A 532 21.95 25.93 -11.31
N PHE A 533 23.10 26.52 -10.98
CA PHE A 533 23.27 27.34 -9.78
C PHE A 533 22.26 28.49 -9.75
N VAL A 534 22.19 29.29 -10.81
CA VAL A 534 21.29 30.46 -10.87
C VAL A 534 19.81 30.07 -10.78
N VAL A 535 19.40 28.96 -11.40
CA VAL A 535 18.02 28.46 -11.30
C VAL A 535 17.71 27.99 -9.86
N GLY A 536 18.66 27.34 -9.20
CA GLY A 536 18.47 26.83 -7.84
C GLY A 536 18.44 27.90 -6.73
N ILE A 537 18.84 29.15 -7.02
CA ILE A 537 18.85 30.23 -6.01
C ILE A 537 17.45 30.46 -5.44
N GLU A 538 16.41 30.53 -6.28
CA GLU A 538 15.04 30.77 -5.82
C GLU A 538 14.57 29.70 -4.83
N GLN A 539 14.91 28.44 -5.10
CA GLN A 539 14.60 27.33 -4.20
C GLN A 539 15.35 27.48 -2.87
N ALA A 540 16.65 27.76 -2.90
CA ALA A 540 17.47 27.89 -1.69
C ALA A 540 17.02 29.09 -0.82
N VAL A 541 16.68 30.23 -1.44
CA VAL A 541 16.13 31.41 -0.75
C VAL A 541 14.85 31.06 0.01
N LYS A 542 13.92 30.35 -0.64
CA LYS A 542 12.65 29.91 -0.06
C LYS A 542 12.86 28.93 1.10
N GLN A 543 13.73 27.93 0.91
CA GLN A 543 14.03 26.94 1.95
C GLN A 543 14.59 27.56 3.24
N HIS A 544 15.32 28.68 3.13
CA HIS A 544 15.85 29.43 4.29
C HIS A 544 14.86 30.45 4.87
N GLY A 545 13.60 30.49 4.41
CA GLY A 545 12.57 31.37 4.95
C GLY A 545 12.88 32.87 4.77
N ASN A 546 13.64 33.22 3.73
CA ASN A 546 13.98 34.61 3.45
C ASN A 546 12.73 35.44 3.14
N LYS A 547 12.67 36.67 3.68
CA LYS A 547 11.50 37.56 3.54
C LYS A 547 11.25 38.03 2.11
N HIS A 548 12.32 38.22 1.33
CA HIS A 548 12.24 38.75 -0.03
C HIS A 548 12.60 37.68 -1.06
N ASP A 549 11.82 37.59 -2.14
CA ASP A 549 12.12 36.71 -3.26
C ASP A 549 13.43 37.13 -3.95
N PHE A 550 14.08 36.18 -4.62
CA PHE A 550 15.30 36.45 -5.37
C PHE A 550 15.03 37.35 -6.56
N THR A 551 15.79 38.44 -6.67
CA THR A 551 15.72 39.36 -7.81
C THR A 551 17.11 39.71 -8.31
N LYS A 552 17.20 40.04 -9.61
CA LYS A 552 18.46 40.43 -10.25
C LYS A 552 18.23 41.49 -11.32
N ARG A 553 19.21 42.39 -11.46
CA ARG A 553 19.21 43.48 -12.44
C ARG A 553 20.50 43.49 -13.24
N LYS A 554 20.40 43.76 -14.55
CA LYS A 554 21.56 43.96 -15.42
C LYS A 554 22.20 45.34 -15.16
N THR A 555 23.51 45.36 -14.96
CA THR A 555 24.32 46.57 -14.78
C THR A 555 25.53 46.54 -15.73
N ASN A 556 26.27 47.65 -15.83
CA ASN A 556 27.50 47.74 -16.63
C ASN A 556 28.60 46.77 -16.15
N LYS A 557 28.53 46.29 -14.90
CA LYS A 557 29.50 45.36 -14.28
C LYS A 557 29.02 43.91 -14.24
N GLY A 558 27.82 43.62 -14.75
CA GLY A 558 27.20 42.28 -14.72
C GLY A 558 25.81 42.27 -14.08
N GLN A 559 25.32 41.07 -13.75
CA GLN A 559 24.03 40.86 -13.08
C GLN A 559 24.20 41.05 -11.56
N ARG A 560 23.58 42.09 -11.01
CA ARG A 560 23.57 42.39 -9.56
C ARG A 560 22.30 41.82 -8.93
N THR A 561 22.41 41.24 -7.74
CA THR A 561 21.31 40.56 -7.04
C THR A 561 20.89 41.32 -5.79
N ASN A 562 19.79 40.90 -5.16
CA ASN A 562 19.39 41.33 -3.82
C ASN A 562 19.91 40.42 -2.70
N VAL A 563 20.94 39.61 -2.97
CA VAL A 563 21.49 38.63 -2.01
C VAL A 563 22.75 39.19 -1.37
N HIS A 564 22.85 39.08 -0.04
CA HIS A 564 23.96 39.58 0.77
C HIS A 564 24.48 38.48 1.70
N PHE A 565 25.77 38.56 2.08
CA PHE A 565 26.29 37.75 3.18
C PHE A 565 25.68 38.22 4.50
N LYS A 566 25.20 37.29 5.33
CA LYS A 566 24.80 37.59 6.72
C LYS A 566 25.99 38.18 7.48
N ASN A 567 27.12 37.50 7.40
CA ASN A 567 28.42 37.97 7.83
C ASN A 567 29.49 37.28 6.96
N PHE A 568 30.30 38.07 6.24
CA PHE A 568 31.33 37.52 5.38
C PHE A 568 32.52 36.96 6.18
N ASP A 569 32.81 37.55 7.33
CA ASP A 569 33.99 37.15 8.11
C ASP A 569 33.76 35.78 8.74
N ASP A 570 32.50 35.46 9.11
CA ASP A 570 32.08 34.11 9.53
C ASP A 570 32.21 33.11 8.37
N PHE A 571 31.72 33.46 7.17
CA PHE A 571 31.89 32.62 5.98
C PHE A 571 33.38 32.36 5.66
N GLN A 572 34.21 33.39 5.78
CA GLN A 572 35.65 33.26 5.56
C GLN A 572 36.30 32.34 6.61
N SER A 573 35.92 32.47 7.88
CA SER A 573 36.44 31.64 8.97
C SER A 573 36.00 30.18 8.85
N ASP A 574 34.75 29.91 8.50
CA ASP A 574 34.17 28.57 8.48
C ASP A 574 34.57 27.75 7.25
N ILE A 575 34.86 28.43 6.13
CA ILE A 575 34.95 27.80 4.80
C ILE A 575 36.30 28.03 4.13
N LEU A 576 36.91 29.21 4.29
CA LEU A 576 38.11 29.58 3.52
C LEU A 576 39.42 29.40 4.31
N ASN A 577 39.34 29.34 5.64
CA ASN A 577 40.43 29.07 6.56
C ASN A 577 40.37 27.62 7.04
#